data_AF-A0A2D9HRP3-F1
#
_entry.id   AF-A0A2D9HRP3-F1
#
_cell.length_a   1.000
_cell.length_b   1.000
_cell.length_c   1.000
_cell.angle_alpha   90.00
_cell.angle_beta   90.00
_cell.angle_gamma   90.00
#
_symmetry.space_group_name_H-M   'P 1'
#
loop_
_entity.id
_entity.type
_entity.pdbx_description
1 polymer ?
#
loop_
_entity_poly.entity_id
_entity_poly.type
_entity_poly.pdbx_seq_one_letter_code
_entity_poly.pdbx_strand_id
1 'polypeptide(L)' 'MQALNAHIAAKSQFVELIRAEMGRTIVGQSGMVDRLLIGLLANGHVLLEG' A
#
# COMPACT_ATOMS: atom_id res chain seq x y z
N MET A 1 10.18 10.80 -19.02
CA MET A 1 9.16 10.05 -18.24
C MET A 1 9.59 8.65 -17.86
N GLN A 2 10.18 7.84 -18.75
CA GLN A 2 10.55 6.44 -18.45
C GLN A 2 11.50 6.28 -17.25
N ALA A 3 12.56 7.10 -17.15
CA ALA A 3 13.51 7.02 -16.05
C ALA A 3 12.88 7.28 -14.66
N LEU A 4 11.93 8.23 -14.59
CA LEU A 4 11.20 8.53 -13.35
C LEU A 4 10.31 7.36 -12.94
N ASN A 5 9.55 6.80 -13.89
CA ASN A 5 8.68 5.66 -13.63
C ASN A 5 9.47 4.42 -13.18
N ALA A 6 10.65 4.17 -13.77
CA ALA A 6 11.53 3.09 -13.35
C ALA A 6 12.05 3.28 -11.92
N HIS A 7 12.43 4.51 -11.56
CA HIS A 7 12.87 4.84 -10.21
C HIS A 7 11.75 4.68 -9.17
N ILE A 8 10.53 5.11 -9.52
CA ILE A 8 9.35 4.92 -8.67
C ILE A 8 9.07 3.43 -8.49
N ALA A 9 9.04 2.64 -9.57
CA ALA A 9 8.76 1.21 -9.52
C ALA A 9 9.77 0.44 -8.63
N ALA A 10 11.06 0.75 -8.78
CA ALA A 10 12.10 0.15 -7.95
C ALA A 10 11.91 0.47 -6.45
N LYS A 11 11.52 1.71 -6.13
CA LYS A 11 11.28 2.13 -4.74
C LYS A 11 9.94 1.66 -4.18
N SER A 12 8.93 1.39 -5.01
CA SER A 12 7.60 0.96 -4.56
C SER A 12 7.46 -0.55 -4.39
N GLN A 13 8.48 -1.35 -4.75
CA GLN A 13 8.42 -2.82 -4.71
C GLN A 13 8.05 -3.38 -3.33
N PHE A 14 8.46 -2.72 -2.25
CA PHE A 14 8.13 -3.16 -0.88
C PHE A 14 6.63 -3.10 -0.58
N VAL A 15 5.88 -2.20 -1.23
CA VAL A 15 4.43 -2.05 -1.00
C VAL A 15 3.69 -3.29 -1.48
N GLU A 16 4.11 -3.86 -2.61
CA GLU A 16 3.53 -5.09 -3.16
C GLU A 16 3.83 -6.30 -2.28
N LEU A 17 5.03 -6.35 -1.67
CA LEU A 17 5.35 -7.40 -0.68
C LEU A 17 4.41 -7.31 0.53
N ILE A 18 4.19 -6.11 1.08
CA ILE A 18 3.27 -5.93 2.21
C ILE A 18 1.85 -6.36 1.84
N ARG A 19 1.34 -5.95 0.66
CA ARG A 19 0.02 -6.39 0.18
C ARG A 19 -0.10 -7.89 0.06
N ALA A 20 0.92 -8.56 -0.48
CA ALA A 20 0.93 -10.01 -0.63
C ALA A 20 0.82 -10.71 0.72
N GLU A 21 1.56 -10.25 1.73
CA GLU A 21 1.52 -10.86 3.06
C GLU A 21 0.20 -10.60 3.79
N MET A 22 -0.35 -9.40 3.67
CA MET A 22 -1.66 -9.08 4.23
C MET A 22 -2.78 -9.90 3.59
N GLY A 23 -2.70 -10.14 2.28
CA GLY A 23 -3.68 -10.92 1.52
C GLY A 23 -3.79 -12.39 1.93
N ARG A 24 -2.81 -12.94 2.67
CA ARG A 24 -2.91 -14.30 3.23
C ARG A 24 -3.94 -14.41 4.35
N THR A 25 -4.25 -13.30 5.02
CA THR A 25 -5.17 -13.28 6.17
C THR A 25 -6.41 -12.41 5.90
N ILE A 26 -6.24 -11.30 5.18
CA ILE A 26 -7.30 -10.32 4.93
C ILE A 26 -7.85 -10.52 3.50
N VAL A 27 -9.07 -11.03 3.41
CA VAL A 27 -9.74 -11.32 2.13
C VAL A 27 -10.81 -10.28 1.84
N GLY A 28 -10.89 -9.81 0.58
CA GLY A 28 -11.97 -8.91 0.12
C GLY A 28 -11.85 -7.45 0.56
N GLN A 29 -10.73 -7.05 1.17
CA GLN A 29 -10.54 -5.71 1.74
C GLN A 29 -9.34 -4.96 1.12
N SER A 30 -8.98 -5.24 -0.13
CA SER A 30 -7.82 -4.62 -0.81
C SER A 30 -7.86 -3.09 -0.74
N GLY A 31 -8.99 -2.47 -1.07
CA GLY A 31 -9.13 -1.01 -1.02
C GLY A 31 -8.97 -0.40 0.38
N MET A 32 -9.35 -1.12 1.45
CA MET A 32 -9.13 -0.66 2.83
C MET A 32 -7.65 -0.75 3.20
N VAL A 33 -7.01 -1.87 2.87
CA VAL A 33 -5.57 -2.09 3.08
C VAL A 33 -4.76 -0.99 2.37
N ASP A 34 -5.12 -0.64 1.14
CA ASP A 34 -4.45 0.41 0.38
C ASP A 34 -4.52 1.77 1.10
N ARG A 35 -5.68 2.14 1.63
CA ARG A 35 -5.87 3.40 2.38
C ARG A 35 -5.06 3.43 3.68
N LEU A 36 -4.99 2.30 4.38
CA LEU A 36 -4.17 2.17 5.58
C LEU A 36 -2.68 2.33 5.28
N LEU A 37 -2.19 1.71 4.21
CA LEU A 37 -0.80 1.84 3.78
C LEU A 37 -0.47 3.28 3.35
N ILE A 38 -1.39 3.95 2.65
CA ILE A 38 -1.22 5.37 2.29
C ILE A 38 -1.12 6.23 3.55
N GLY A 39 -2.04 6.06 4.51
CA GLY A 39 -2.01 6.78 5.78
C GLY A 39 -0.69 6.58 6.53
N LEU A 40 -0.25 5.32 6.66
CA LEU A 40 1.01 5.00 7.33
C LEU A 40 2.23 5.63 6.65
N LEU A 41 2.37 5.46 5.33
CA LEU A 41 3.55 5.90 4.58
C LEU A 41 3.60 7.42 4.38
N ALA A 42 2.45 8.09 4.33
CA ALA A 42 2.36 9.54 4.22
C ALA A 42 2.36 10.24 5.59
N ASN A 43 2.51 9.49 6.70
CA ASN A 43 2.37 10.01 8.06
C ASN A 43 1.03 10.75 8.29
N GLY A 44 -0.04 10.20 7.71
CA GLY A 44 -1.42 10.65 7.89
C GLY A 44 -2.15 9.86 8.98
N HIS A 45 -3.39 10.26 9.24
CA HIS A 45 -4.27 9.60 10.19
C HIS A 45 -5.46 8.97 9.47
N VAL A 46 -5.91 7.81 9.93
CA VAL A 46 -7.09 7.12 9.42
C VAL A 46 -8.05 6.89 10.57
N LEU A 47 -9.31 7.26 10.38
CA LEU A 47 -10.42 6.85 11.23
C LEU A 47 -11.09 5.64 10.56
N LEU A 48 -11.26 4.57 11.33
CA LEU A 48 -11.97 3.37 10.89
C LEU A 48 -13.33 3.32 11.59
N GLU A 49 -14.39 3.40 10.81
CA GLU A 49 -15.77 3.17 11.24
C GLU A 49 -16.27 1.88 10.57
N GLY A 50 -16.93 1.03 11.35
CA GLY A 50 -17.40 -0.29 10.94
C GLY A 50 -18.68 -0.27 10.13
#